data_AF-X0T2N1-F1
#
_entry.id   AF-X0T2N1-F1
#
_cell.length_a   1.000
_cell.length_b   1.000
_cell.length_c   1.000
_cell.angle_alpha   90.00
_cell.angle_beta   90.00
_cell.angle_gamma   90.00
#
_symmetry.space_group_name_H-M   'P 1'
#
loop_
_entity.id
_entity.type
_entity.pdbx_description
1 polymer ?
#
loop_
_entity_poly.entity_id
_entity_poly.type
_entity_poly.pdbx_seq_one_letter_code
_entity_poly.pdbx_strand_id
1 'polypeptide(L)' 'RTGHYRVGKDQLLKNKEGESKISTQDYAVAMLDELEHPQHTRERFTVAY' A
#
# COMPACT_ATOMS: atom_id res chain seq x y z
N ARG A 1 -14.94 -0.80 4.51
CA ARG A 1 -14.42 -0.63 3.14
C ARG A 1 -14.03 0.83 2.98
N THR A 2 -12.87 1.23 3.47
CA THR A 2 -12.41 2.63 3.33
C THR A 2 -11.51 2.82 2.14
N GLY A 3 -10.87 1.77 1.57
CA GLY A 3 -10.14 1.87 0.30
C GLY A 3 -9.06 2.96 0.26
N HIS A 4 -8.71 3.51 1.42
CA HIS A 4 -7.77 4.60 1.58
C HIS A 4 -6.49 3.98 2.10
N TYR A 5 -5.73 3.35 1.22
CA TYR A 5 -4.36 2.95 1.48
C TYR A 5 -3.43 3.89 0.70
N ARG A 6 -2.25 4.13 1.24
CA ARG A 6 -1.18 4.83 0.54
C ARG A 6 -0.17 3.80 0.06
N VAL A 7 0.26 3.98 -1.18
CA VAL A 7 1.36 3.25 -1.78
C VAL A 7 2.58 4.18 -1.78
N GLY A 8 3.71 3.66 -1.35
CA GLY A 8 4.99 4.36 -1.27
C GLY A 8 6.08 3.45 -1.80
N LYS A 9 7.16 4.02 -2.32
CA LYS A 9 8.31 3.24 -2.80
C LYS A 9 9.25 2.88 -1.64
N ASP A 10 10.10 3.82 -1.26
CA ASP A 10 11.15 3.64 -0.25
C ASP A 10 10.87 4.34 1.10
N GLN A 11 9.76 5.07 1.20
CA GLN A 11 9.42 5.79 2.43
C GLN A 11 8.50 4.97 3.33
N LEU A 12 8.85 4.97 4.61
CA LEU A 12 8.03 4.40 5.68
C LEU A 12 6.75 5.23 5.78
N LEU A 13 5.69 4.72 5.15
CA LEU A 13 4.37 5.33 5.18
C LEU A 13 3.80 5.21 6.59
N LYS A 14 3.50 6.36 7.18
CA LYS A 14 2.87 6.48 8.49
C LYS A 14 1.51 7.13 8.29
N ASN A 15 0.49 6.55 8.91
CA ASN A 15 -0.80 7.19 8.98
C ASN A 15 -0.71 8.47 9.84
N LYS A 16 -1.80 9.23 9.94
CA LYS A 16 -1.84 10.45 10.79
C LYS A 16 -1.55 10.17 12.28
N GLU A 17 -1.70 8.93 12.73
CA GLU A 17 -1.42 8.48 14.10
C GLU A 17 0.03 7.99 14.28
N GLY A 18 0.84 8.00 13.24
CA GLY A 18 2.23 7.53 13.28
C GLY A 18 2.40 6.01 13.21
N GLU A 19 1.30 5.26 13.00
CA GLU A 19 1.31 3.82 12.85
C GLU A 19 1.48 3.39 11.39
N SER A 20 2.42 2.48 11.15
CA SER A 20 2.58 1.78 9.87
C SER A 20 1.89 0.43 9.94
N LYS A 21 0.56 0.45 9.91
CA LYS A 21 -0.27 -0.75 9.84
C LYS A 21 -1.05 -0.78 8.53
N ILE A 22 -1.32 -1.98 8.05
CA ILE A 22 -2.24 -2.24 6.94
C ILE A 22 -3.09 -3.46 7.31
N SER A 23 -4.38 -3.40 7.00
CA SER A 23 -5.24 -4.58 7.13
C SER A 23 -4.96 -5.58 6.01
N THR A 24 -5.07 -6.88 6.29
CA THR A 24 -4.89 -7.94 5.28
C THR A 24 -5.82 -7.75 4.07
N GLN A 25 -7.02 -7.20 4.28
CA GLN A 25 -7.95 -6.92 3.17
C GLN A 25 -7.43 -5.81 2.24
N ASP A 26 -6.95 -4.70 2.79
CA ASP A 26 -6.40 -3.60 1.98
C ASP A 26 -5.07 -3.99 1.32
N TYR A 27 -4.28 -4.86 1.96
CA TYR A 27 -3.10 -5.45 1.33
C TYR A 27 -3.45 -6.31 0.10
N ALA A 28 -4.51 -7.13 0.19
CA ALA A 28 -4.97 -7.92 -0.95
C ALA A 28 -5.49 -7.03 -2.09
N VAL A 29 -6.16 -5.92 -1.78
CA VAL A 29 -6.61 -4.94 -2.78
C VAL A 29 -5.40 -4.28 -3.45
N ALA A 30 -4.40 -3.84 -2.68
CA ALA A 30 -3.19 -3.23 -3.25
C ALA A 30 -2.40 -4.20 -4.13
N MET A 31 -2.36 -5.49 -3.79
CA MET A 31 -1.79 -6.52 -4.66
C MET A 31 -2.58 -6.70 -5.95
N LEU A 32 -3.91 -6.66 -5.88
CA LEU A 32 -4.78 -6.79 -7.05
C LEU A 32 -4.62 -5.57 -7.98
N ASP A 33 -4.57 -4.38 -7.41
CA ASP A 33 -4.37 -3.11 -8.14
C ASP A 33 -3.01 -3.11 -8.87
N GLU A 34 -1.93 -3.55 -8.21
CA GLU A 34 -0.61 -3.67 -8.84
C GLU A 34 -0.58 -4.77 -9.93
N LEU A 35 -1.43 -5.80 -9.85
CA LEU A 35 -1.58 -6.81 -10.89
C LEU A 35 -2.36 -6.26 -12.11
N GLU A 36 -3.40 -5.46 -11.89
CA GLU A 36 -4.22 -4.84 -12.94
C GLU A 36 -3.51 -3.65 -13.59
N HIS A 37 -2.80 -2.86 -12.79
CA HIS A 37 -2.07 -1.66 -13.19
C HIS A 37 -0.64 -1.69 -12.64
N PRO A 38 0.29 -2.40 -13.31
CA PRO A 38 1.67 -2.49 -12.85
C PRO A 38 2.33 -1.10 -12.92
N GLN A 39 2.50 -0.46 -11.76
CA GLN A 39 3.16 0.83 -11.60
C GLN A 39 4.58 0.68 -11.02
N HIS A 40 4.88 -0.46 -10.39
CA HIS A 40 6.13 -0.80 -9.71
C HIS A 40 6.75 -2.06 -10.34
N THR A 41 7.18 -1.96 -11.60
CA THR A 41 7.84 -3.08 -12.28
C THR A 41 9.28 -3.23 -11.78
N ARG A 42 9.57 -4.36 -11.13
CA ARG A 42 10.90 -4.68 -10.55
C ARG A 42 11.38 -3.71 -9.47
N GLU A 43 10.46 -2.99 -8.85
CA GLU A 43 10.77 -2.09 -7.73
C GLU A 43 10.12 -2.62 -6.44
N ARG A 44 10.73 -2.29 -5.30
CA ARG A 44 10.12 -2.57 -4.00
C ARG A 44 9.12 -1.46 -3.71
N PHE A 45 7.92 -1.82 -3.29
CA PHE A 45 6.90 -0.88 -2.83
C PHE A 45 6.38 -1.29 -1.46
N THR A 46 5.87 -0.31 -0.73
CA THR A 46 5.30 -0.42 0.61
C THR A 46 3.88 0.12 0.58
N VAL A 47 2.99 -0.52 1.33
CA VAL A 47 1.60 -0.10 1.45
C VAL A 47 1.25 0.04 2.92
N ALA A 48 0.68 1.18 3.31
CA ALA A 48 0.19 1.46 4.66
C ALA A 48 -0.93 2.52 4.64
N TYR A 49 -1.63 2.69 5.76
CA TYR A 49 -2.60 3.81 5.93
C TYR A 49 -1.93 5.18 6.07
#